data_AF-A0A814J0D8-F1
#
_entry.id   AF-A0A814J0D8-F1
#
_cell.length_a   1.000
_cell.length_b   1.000
_cell.length_c   1.000
_cell.angle_alpha   90.00
_cell.angle_beta   90.00
_cell.angle_gamma   90.00
#
_symmetry.space_group_name_H-M   'P 1'
#
loop_
_entity.id
_entity.type
_entity.pdbx_description
1 polymer ?
#
loop_
_entity_poly.entity_id
_entity_poly.type
_entity_poly.pdbx_seq_one_letter_code
_entity_poly.pdbx_strand_id
1 'polypeptide(L)'
;MGVVAHSPPNYQAVFQSYNISKGPIIKQIASTAPFYTQVNGVMQMVFAYGGAMIFVEFMAEMKRPWDFWKAMICAQLLIFVCYLMYGLFVYSYQGQFTFNPANQGIGNYNWLTAINVLSLVSGLIAAALYGNIGIKVIYHNIVIDLLNGPELASSKGRVLWICMTIAYWALAFIIGSSIPNVSALSGFIAALCILQFTYTFPPIMSFGLELQRDAAKFDVYDEFSGRVVTRKDTWWNLSRWVRGLKPLWYIKLFNFLLFLSALATAALGMYASIEAIKAAFKAGHATSFGCIPSV
;
A
#
# COMPACT_ATOMS: atom_id res chain seq x y z
N MET A 1 -2.97 22.87 -6.33
CA MET A 1 -2.94 23.31 -7.75
C MET A 1 -3.09 24.82 -7.88
N GLY A 2 -4.20 25.43 -7.45
CA GLY A 2 -4.38 26.89 -7.53
C GLY A 2 -3.24 27.71 -6.91
N VAL A 3 -2.77 27.34 -5.70
CA VAL A 3 -1.64 28.00 -5.05
C VAL A 3 -0.32 27.74 -5.78
N VAL A 4 -0.08 26.52 -6.23
CA VAL A 4 1.18 26.11 -6.90
C VAL A 4 1.42 26.88 -8.20
N ALA A 5 0.36 27.21 -8.95
CA ALA A 5 0.49 28.01 -10.17
C ALA A 5 0.85 29.49 -9.92
N HIS A 6 0.56 30.01 -8.73
CA HIS A 6 0.70 31.43 -8.37
C HIS A 6 1.74 31.68 -7.29
N SER A 7 2.48 30.65 -6.85
CA SER A 7 3.49 30.79 -5.81
C SER A 7 4.78 30.07 -6.19
N PRO A 8 5.95 30.63 -5.82
CA PRO A 8 7.21 29.94 -6.03
C PRO A 8 7.28 28.66 -5.16
N PRO A 9 8.07 27.66 -5.59
CA PRO A 9 8.38 26.50 -4.76
C PRO A 9 9.03 26.90 -3.44
N ASN A 10 8.88 26.05 -2.42
CA ASN A 10 9.61 26.17 -1.17
C ASN A 10 11.08 25.79 -1.35
N TYR A 11 11.90 26.75 -1.80
CA TYR A 11 13.32 26.53 -2.04
C TYR A 11 14.09 26.13 -0.78
N GLN A 12 13.67 26.58 0.40
CA GLN A 12 14.36 26.26 1.65
C GLN A 12 14.18 24.79 2.02
N ALA A 13 12.94 24.29 2.01
CA ALA A 13 12.67 22.88 2.28
C ALA A 13 13.37 21.98 1.24
N VAL A 14 13.27 22.32 -0.04
CA VAL A 14 13.93 21.56 -1.11
C VAL A 14 15.45 21.54 -0.97
N PHE A 15 16.07 22.66 -0.60
CA PHE A 15 17.51 22.71 -0.37
C PHE A 15 17.91 21.83 0.83
N GLN A 16 17.12 21.85 1.90
CA GLN A 16 17.40 21.05 3.09
C GLN A 16 17.26 19.54 2.84
N SER A 17 16.26 19.10 2.08
CA SER A 17 16.01 17.65 1.89
C SER A 17 16.69 17.06 0.65
N TYR A 18 16.90 17.85 -0.41
CA TYR A 18 17.46 17.36 -1.69
C TYR A 18 18.79 18.04 -2.09
N ASN A 19 19.28 19.02 -1.32
CA ASN A 19 20.49 19.79 -1.63
C ASN A 19 20.45 20.48 -3.01
N ILE A 20 19.26 20.87 -3.47
CA ILE A 20 19.05 21.58 -4.74
C ILE A 20 19.00 23.08 -4.45
N SER A 21 19.98 23.82 -4.97
CA SER A 21 20.03 25.28 -4.83
C SER A 21 18.89 25.96 -5.58
N LYS A 22 18.45 27.12 -5.08
CA LYS A 22 17.50 27.99 -5.77
C LYS A 22 17.98 28.28 -7.20
N GLY A 23 17.11 28.05 -8.18
CA GLY A 23 17.43 28.20 -9.59
C GLY A 23 16.17 28.22 -10.46
N PRO A 24 16.32 28.34 -11.79
CA PRO A 24 15.18 28.24 -12.71
C PRO A 24 14.55 26.86 -12.63
N ILE A 25 13.24 26.78 -12.86
CA ILE A 25 12.52 25.50 -12.89
C ILE A 25 12.91 24.75 -14.16
N ILE A 26 13.56 23.60 -13.97
CA ILE A 26 14.00 22.69 -15.02
C ILE A 26 13.13 21.43 -14.94
N LYS A 27 12.54 21.07 -16.07
CA LYS A 27 11.72 19.86 -16.22
C LYS A 27 12.56 18.82 -16.94
N GLN A 28 12.67 17.63 -16.37
CA GLN A 28 13.43 16.53 -16.93
C GLN A 28 12.48 15.38 -17.23
N ILE A 29 12.69 14.69 -18.36
CA ILE A 29 11.89 13.53 -18.74
C ILE A 29 12.32 12.29 -17.94
N ALA A 30 13.62 12.14 -17.72
CA ALA A 30 14.20 11.07 -16.92
C ALA A 30 14.86 11.66 -15.67
N SER A 31 14.60 11.02 -14.52
CA SER A 31 15.23 11.43 -13.26
C SER A 31 16.70 11.03 -13.25
N THR A 32 17.59 11.97 -12.91
CA THR A 32 19.00 11.70 -12.63
C THR A 32 19.24 11.25 -11.18
N ALA A 33 18.18 11.08 -10.39
CA ALA A 33 18.28 10.68 -9.00
C ALA A 33 18.82 9.24 -8.86
N PRO A 34 19.43 8.90 -7.71
CA PRO A 34 19.86 7.54 -7.43
C PRO A 34 18.74 6.52 -7.61
N PHE A 35 19.11 5.30 -8.01
CA PHE A 35 18.16 4.22 -8.30
C PHE A 35 17.17 3.97 -7.14
N TYR A 36 17.63 3.98 -5.89
CA TYR A 36 16.76 3.78 -4.72
C TYR A 36 15.69 4.87 -4.57
N THR A 37 15.98 6.12 -4.94
CA THR A 37 15.01 7.23 -4.91
C THR A 37 13.93 7.03 -5.99
N GLN A 38 14.32 6.55 -7.18
CA GLN A 38 13.38 6.25 -8.26
C GLN A 38 12.44 5.11 -7.86
N VAL A 39 12.99 4.02 -7.30
CA VAL A 39 12.20 2.88 -6.81
C VAL A 39 11.27 3.31 -5.66
N ASN A 40 11.73 4.16 -4.73
CA ASN A 40 10.85 4.68 -3.68
C ASN A 40 9.68 5.50 -4.27
N GLY A 41 9.93 6.31 -5.30
CA GLY A 41 8.88 7.01 -6.04
C GLY A 41 7.83 6.06 -6.63
N VAL A 42 8.25 4.92 -7.18
CA VAL A 42 7.33 3.86 -7.64
C VAL A 42 6.55 3.26 -6.46
N MET A 43 7.20 3.03 -5.32
CA MET A 43 6.51 2.55 -4.12
C MET A 43 5.49 3.56 -3.57
N GLN A 44 5.68 4.87 -3.74
CA GLN A 44 4.65 5.86 -3.40
C GLN A 44 3.41 5.72 -4.27
N MET A 45 3.58 5.41 -5.56
CA MET A 45 2.44 5.13 -6.45
C MET A 45 1.68 3.89 -5.96
N VAL A 46 2.41 2.83 -5.57
CA VAL A 46 1.78 1.64 -4.97
C VAL A 46 1.07 1.98 -3.66
N PHE A 47 1.69 2.79 -2.79
CA PHE A 47 1.11 3.23 -1.52
C PHE A 47 -0.23 3.96 -1.73
N ALA A 48 -0.30 4.84 -2.73
CA ALA A 48 -1.52 5.58 -3.06
C ALA A 48 -2.70 4.67 -3.43
N TYR A 49 -2.43 3.47 -3.97
CA TYR A 49 -3.44 2.46 -4.30
C TYR A 49 -3.68 1.42 -3.19
N GLY A 50 -3.20 1.68 -1.96
CA GLY A 50 -3.36 0.77 -0.81
C GLY A 50 -4.81 0.49 -0.39
N GLY A 51 -5.77 1.33 -0.80
CA GLY A 51 -7.19 1.15 -0.48
C GLY A 51 -7.82 -0.11 -1.07
N ALA A 52 -7.18 -0.77 -2.04
CA ALA A 52 -7.68 -1.98 -2.68
C ALA A 52 -7.94 -3.13 -1.69
N MET A 53 -7.27 -3.15 -0.53
CA MET A 53 -7.46 -4.19 0.49
C MET A 53 -8.88 -4.20 1.10
N ILE A 54 -9.58 -3.06 1.10
CA ILE A 54 -10.94 -2.93 1.68
C ILE A 54 -12.02 -3.29 0.65
N PHE A 55 -11.65 -3.52 -0.62
CA PHE A 55 -12.62 -3.77 -1.69
C PHE A 55 -13.50 -4.99 -1.44
N VAL A 56 -12.96 -6.04 -0.81
CA VAL A 56 -13.73 -7.25 -0.47
C VAL A 56 -14.79 -6.94 0.59
N GLU A 57 -14.43 -6.13 1.60
CA GLU A 57 -15.36 -5.68 2.65
C GLU A 57 -16.48 -4.82 2.05
N PHE A 58 -16.14 -3.87 1.18
CA PHE A 58 -17.15 -3.06 0.48
C PHE A 58 -18.05 -3.91 -0.41
N MET A 59 -17.50 -4.90 -1.11
CA MET A 59 -18.29 -5.82 -1.94
C MET A 59 -19.28 -6.63 -1.08
N ALA A 60 -18.88 -7.05 0.12
CA ALA A 60 -19.73 -7.80 1.04
C ALA A 60 -20.90 -6.97 1.59
N GLU A 61 -20.72 -5.66 1.77
CA GLU A 61 -21.76 -4.74 2.25
C GLU A 61 -22.68 -4.21 1.13
N MET A 62 -22.34 -4.41 -0.15
CA MET A 62 -23.16 -3.92 -1.26
C MET A 62 -24.48 -4.69 -1.39
N LYS A 63 -25.59 -3.94 -1.49
CA LYS A 63 -26.93 -4.51 -1.80
C LYS A 63 -26.95 -5.35 -3.10
N ARG A 64 -26.11 -5.00 -4.08
CA ARG A 64 -25.95 -5.71 -5.37
C ARG A 64 -24.46 -5.96 -5.66
N PRO A 65 -23.88 -7.07 -5.19
CA PRO A 65 -22.44 -7.33 -5.34
C PRO A 65 -22.01 -7.50 -6.80
N TRP A 66 -22.90 -7.97 -7.68
CA TRP A 66 -22.62 -8.11 -9.13
C TRP A 66 -22.33 -6.79 -9.85
N ASP A 67 -22.73 -5.64 -9.28
CA ASP A 67 -22.42 -4.33 -9.85
C ASP A 67 -21.06 -3.77 -9.38
N PHE A 68 -20.34 -4.48 -8.50
CA PHE A 68 -19.06 -4.03 -7.92
C PHE A 68 -18.03 -3.67 -8.98
N TRP A 69 -17.87 -4.49 -10.03
CA TRP A 69 -16.86 -4.25 -11.07
C TRP A 69 -17.08 -2.91 -11.81
N LYS A 70 -18.34 -2.49 -11.99
CA LYS A 70 -18.67 -1.19 -12.62
C LYS A 70 -18.28 -0.03 -11.69
N ALA A 71 -18.61 -0.15 -10.41
CA ALA A 71 -18.24 0.83 -9.39
C ALA A 71 -16.72 0.94 -9.26
N MET A 72 -16.02 -0.20 -9.25
CA MET A 72 -14.56 -0.28 -9.19
C MET A 72 -13.91 0.42 -10.37
N ILE A 73 -14.32 0.13 -11.62
CA ILE A 73 -13.74 0.77 -12.81
C ILE A 73 -13.97 2.28 -12.80
N CYS A 74 -15.19 2.73 -12.46
CA CYS A 74 -15.51 4.15 -12.39
C CYS A 74 -14.67 4.88 -11.34
N ALA A 75 -14.58 4.32 -10.13
CA ALA A 75 -13.79 4.89 -9.04
C ALA A 75 -12.29 4.91 -9.39
N GLN A 76 -11.76 3.81 -9.94
CA GLN A 76 -10.36 3.71 -10.30
C GLN A 76 -9.98 4.68 -11.43
N LEU A 77 -10.85 4.84 -12.42
CA LEU A 77 -10.64 5.80 -13.51
C LEU A 77 -10.64 7.24 -12.98
N LEU A 78 -11.57 7.58 -12.10
CA LEU A 78 -11.61 8.91 -11.47
C LEU A 78 -10.32 9.18 -10.66
N ILE A 79 -9.90 8.22 -9.83
CA ILE A 79 -8.67 8.34 -9.03
C ILE A 79 -7.45 8.49 -9.94
N PHE A 80 -7.35 7.67 -10.98
CA PHE A 80 -6.27 7.73 -11.96
C PHE A 80 -6.17 9.10 -12.63
N VAL A 81 -7.31 9.63 -13.13
CA VAL A 81 -7.35 10.96 -13.75
C VAL A 81 -6.95 12.05 -12.76
N CYS A 82 -7.47 12.01 -11.53
CA CYS A 82 -7.12 12.98 -10.49
C CYS A 82 -5.63 12.94 -10.13
N TYR A 83 -5.04 11.75 -9.95
CA TYR A 83 -3.63 11.58 -9.62
C TYR A 83 -2.72 12.03 -10.77
N LEU A 84 -3.04 11.64 -12.00
CA LEU A 84 -2.27 12.01 -13.18
C LEU A 84 -2.34 13.51 -13.44
N MET A 85 -3.54 14.10 -13.37
CA MET A 85 -3.73 15.55 -13.49
C MET A 85 -2.93 16.30 -12.41
N TYR A 86 -3.04 15.87 -11.15
CA TYR A 86 -2.34 16.51 -10.04
C TYR A 86 -0.81 16.41 -10.19
N GLY A 87 -0.29 15.22 -10.49
CA GLY A 87 1.14 14.97 -10.64
C GLY A 87 1.73 15.77 -11.80
N LEU A 88 1.11 15.73 -12.98
CA LEU A 88 1.54 16.52 -14.14
C LEU A 88 1.46 18.03 -13.87
N PHE A 89 0.37 18.49 -13.23
CA PHE A 89 0.20 19.89 -12.91
C PHE A 89 1.31 20.38 -11.98
N VAL A 90 1.51 19.74 -10.83
CA VAL A 90 2.53 20.18 -9.86
C VAL A 90 3.93 20.10 -10.47
N TYR A 91 4.26 19.03 -11.18
CA TYR A 91 5.56 18.89 -11.83
C TYR A 91 5.80 19.94 -12.92
N SER A 92 4.77 20.35 -13.66
CA SER A 92 4.91 21.38 -14.70
C SER A 92 5.30 22.75 -14.17
N TYR A 93 4.89 23.08 -12.93
CA TYR A 93 5.19 24.36 -12.26
C TYR A 93 6.40 24.29 -11.33
N GLN A 94 6.66 23.16 -10.68
CA GLN A 94 7.74 23.04 -9.69
C GLN A 94 8.98 22.31 -10.23
N GLY A 95 8.85 21.48 -11.28
CA GLY A 95 9.95 20.73 -11.87
C GLY A 95 10.77 19.97 -10.84
N GLN A 96 12.09 20.18 -10.86
CA GLN A 96 13.03 19.59 -9.90
C GLN A 96 12.79 20.00 -8.43
N PHE A 97 12.00 21.04 -8.17
CA PHE A 97 11.65 21.49 -6.81
C PHE A 97 10.38 20.82 -6.26
N THR A 98 9.85 19.80 -6.95
CA THR A 98 8.70 19.04 -6.46
C THR A 98 9.09 18.30 -5.18
N PHE A 99 8.29 18.46 -4.13
CA PHE A 99 8.55 17.89 -2.81
C PHE A 99 7.52 16.81 -2.47
N ASN A 100 7.92 15.81 -1.69
CA ASN A 100 6.99 14.82 -1.12
C ASN A 100 7.04 14.89 0.41
N PRO A 101 5.95 15.27 1.10
CA PRO A 101 4.60 15.53 0.58
C PRO A 101 4.47 16.87 -0.14
N ALA A 102 3.66 16.91 -1.20
CA ALA A 102 3.59 18.06 -2.12
C ALA A 102 3.03 19.35 -1.50
N ASN A 103 2.35 19.27 -0.35
CA ASN A 103 1.98 20.47 0.41
C ASN A 103 3.20 21.23 0.95
N GLN A 104 4.28 20.55 1.34
CA GLN A 104 5.51 21.18 1.85
C GLN A 104 6.29 21.93 0.77
N GLY A 105 6.03 21.61 -0.51
CA GLY A 105 6.62 22.31 -1.66
C GLY A 105 6.06 23.72 -1.89
N ILE A 106 5.07 24.17 -1.11
CA ILE A 106 4.45 25.50 -1.26
C ILE A 106 5.27 26.54 -0.49
N GLY A 107 5.80 27.56 -1.19
CA GLY A 107 6.62 28.59 -0.56
C GLY A 107 5.83 29.64 0.23
N ASN A 108 4.53 29.83 -0.04
CA ASN A 108 3.70 30.80 0.68
C ASN A 108 3.26 30.23 2.04
N TYR A 109 3.76 30.83 3.12
CA TYR A 109 3.50 30.40 4.50
C TYR A 109 2.01 30.33 4.89
N ASN A 110 1.19 31.29 4.45
CA ASN A 110 -0.23 31.34 4.83
C ASN A 110 -0.99 30.16 4.20
N TRP A 111 -0.73 29.88 2.93
CA TRP A 111 -1.35 28.75 2.22
C TRP A 111 -0.78 27.41 2.68
N LEU A 112 0.53 27.34 2.94
CA LEU A 112 1.19 26.16 3.51
C LEU A 112 0.53 25.79 4.84
N THR A 113 0.35 26.76 5.74
CA THR A 113 -0.29 26.55 7.05
C THR A 113 -1.73 26.09 6.90
N ALA A 114 -2.54 26.75 6.06
CA ALA A 114 -3.92 26.35 5.82
C ALA A 114 -4.03 24.91 5.28
N ILE A 115 -3.19 24.54 4.31
CA ILE A 115 -3.18 23.20 3.73
C ILE A 115 -2.65 22.16 4.73
N ASN A 116 -1.67 22.51 5.57
CA ASN A 116 -1.17 21.64 6.63
C ASN A 116 -2.27 21.33 7.66
N VAL A 117 -3.07 22.33 8.05
CA VAL A 117 -4.23 22.11 8.94
C VAL A 117 -5.26 21.18 8.30
N LEU A 118 -5.61 21.39 7.03
CA LEU A 118 -6.53 20.51 6.31
C LEU A 118 -5.98 19.08 6.18
N SER A 119 -4.68 18.96 5.92
CA SER A 119 -3.98 17.66 5.81
C SER A 119 -3.97 16.93 7.15
N LEU A 120 -3.80 17.66 8.25
CA LEU A 120 -3.87 17.09 9.60
C LEU A 120 -5.26 16.54 9.91
N VAL A 121 -6.32 17.31 9.61
CA VAL A 121 -7.71 16.85 9.83
C VAL A 121 -8.02 15.62 8.99
N SER A 122 -7.69 15.65 7.69
CA SER A 122 -7.90 14.51 6.80
C SER A 122 -7.09 13.28 7.23
N GLY A 123 -5.83 13.49 7.63
CA GLY A 123 -4.95 12.44 8.13
C GLY A 123 -5.46 11.81 9.42
N LEU A 124 -6.03 12.60 10.34
CA LEU A 124 -6.61 12.09 11.58
C LEU A 124 -7.86 11.23 11.31
N ILE A 125 -8.72 11.65 10.38
CA ILE A 125 -9.89 10.87 9.96
C ILE A 125 -9.43 9.53 9.35
N ALA A 126 -8.45 9.55 8.45
CA ALA A 126 -7.91 8.34 7.85
C ALA A 126 -7.28 7.43 8.92
N ALA A 127 -6.45 7.97 9.81
CA ALA A 127 -5.82 7.22 10.88
C ALA A 127 -6.84 6.58 11.83
N ALA A 128 -7.91 7.30 12.19
CA ALA A 128 -8.98 6.76 13.02
C ALA A 128 -9.76 5.64 12.31
N LEU A 129 -10.07 5.81 11.01
CA LEU A 129 -10.79 4.80 10.23
C LEU A 129 -9.97 3.51 10.09
N TYR A 130 -8.75 3.62 9.55
CA TYR A 130 -7.88 2.46 9.33
C TYR A 130 -7.43 1.83 10.66
N GLY A 131 -7.15 2.64 11.68
CA GLY A 131 -6.79 2.17 13.01
C GLY A 131 -7.92 1.35 13.65
N ASN A 132 -9.17 1.85 13.62
CA ASN A 132 -10.31 1.13 14.18
C ASN A 132 -10.58 -0.20 13.46
N ILE A 133 -10.53 -0.21 12.12
CA ILE A 133 -10.69 -1.44 11.34
C ILE A 133 -9.56 -2.42 11.66
N GLY A 134 -8.31 -1.96 11.67
CA GLY A 134 -7.15 -2.80 11.95
C GLY A 134 -7.20 -3.47 13.32
N ILE A 135 -7.52 -2.73 14.38
CA ILE A 135 -7.65 -3.27 15.75
C ILE A 135 -8.80 -4.30 15.80
N LYS A 136 -9.89 -4.06 15.07
CA LYS A 136 -11.06 -4.97 15.03
C LYS A 136 -10.71 -6.30 14.37
N VAL A 137 -10.00 -6.24 13.25
CA VAL A 137 -9.50 -7.42 12.53
C VAL A 137 -8.54 -8.21 13.42
N ILE A 138 -7.61 -7.55 14.11
CA ILE A 138 -6.68 -8.19 15.05
C ILE A 138 -7.43 -8.89 16.18
N TYR A 139 -8.43 -8.22 16.78
CA TYR A 139 -9.19 -8.80 17.87
C TYR A 139 -9.97 -10.03 17.43
N HIS A 140 -10.68 -9.95 16.29
CA HIS A 140 -11.47 -11.08 15.81
C HIS A 140 -10.58 -12.28 15.45
N ASN A 141 -9.56 -12.08 14.62
CA ASN A 141 -8.73 -13.19 14.14
C ASN A 141 -7.80 -13.77 15.23
N ILE A 142 -7.25 -12.93 16.12
CA ILE A 142 -6.29 -13.40 17.12
C ILE A 142 -6.98 -13.75 18.44
N VAL A 143 -7.82 -12.85 18.98
CA VAL A 143 -8.41 -13.05 20.30
C VAL A 143 -9.56 -14.05 20.22
N ILE A 144 -10.47 -13.92 19.25
CA ILE A 144 -11.64 -14.80 19.15
C ILE A 144 -11.26 -16.12 18.47
N ASP A 145 -10.76 -16.08 17.23
CA ASP A 145 -10.57 -17.31 16.44
C ASP A 145 -9.38 -18.14 16.92
N LEU A 146 -8.23 -17.51 17.19
CA LEU A 146 -7.01 -18.24 17.55
C LEU A 146 -6.95 -18.59 19.04
N LEU A 147 -7.31 -17.64 19.91
CA LEU A 147 -7.19 -17.80 21.37
C LEU A 147 -8.49 -18.24 22.05
N ASN A 148 -9.60 -18.42 21.32
CA ASN A 148 -10.93 -18.72 21.87
C ASN A 148 -11.32 -17.77 23.02
N GLY A 149 -10.95 -16.50 22.88
CA GLY A 149 -11.15 -15.46 23.88
C GLY A 149 -12.60 -14.98 23.98
N PRO A 150 -12.89 -14.10 24.95
CA PRO A 150 -14.23 -13.58 25.15
C PRO A 150 -14.67 -12.71 23.96
N GLU A 151 -15.94 -12.79 23.61
CA GLU A 151 -16.53 -11.91 22.61
C GLU A 151 -16.39 -10.43 23.00
N LEU A 152 -16.26 -9.57 21.98
CA LEU A 152 -16.08 -8.14 22.15
C LEU A 152 -17.23 -7.48 22.94
N ALA A 153 -18.44 -8.06 22.89
CA ALA A 153 -19.61 -7.60 23.62
C ALA A 153 -19.56 -7.86 25.14
N SER A 154 -18.71 -8.79 25.58
CA SER A 154 -18.53 -9.11 27.01
C SER A 154 -17.78 -7.99 27.74
N SER A 155 -18.12 -7.76 29.01
CA SER A 155 -17.42 -6.76 29.85
C SER A 155 -15.90 -7.03 29.93
N LYS A 156 -15.48 -8.30 29.95
CA LYS A 156 -14.05 -8.69 29.90
C LYS A 156 -13.44 -8.39 28.52
N GLY A 157 -14.20 -8.61 27.45
CA GLY A 157 -13.77 -8.33 26.09
C GLY A 157 -13.56 -6.83 25.84
N ARG A 158 -14.42 -5.98 26.43
CA ARG A 158 -14.31 -4.51 26.35
C ARG A 158 -13.06 -3.96 27.04
N VAL A 159 -12.69 -4.49 28.21
CA VAL A 159 -11.46 -4.08 28.90
C VAL A 159 -10.23 -4.47 28.07
N LEU A 160 -10.20 -5.71 27.56
CA LEU A 160 -9.12 -6.17 26.69
C LEU A 160 -8.98 -5.30 25.44
N TRP A 161 -10.11 -4.94 24.82
CA TRP A 161 -10.16 -4.05 23.65
C TRP A 161 -9.55 -2.67 23.92
N ILE A 162 -9.87 -2.05 25.06
CA ILE A 162 -9.32 -0.73 25.44
C ILE A 162 -7.80 -0.83 25.59
N CYS A 163 -7.30 -1.85 26.29
CA CYS A 163 -5.86 -2.08 26.45
C CYS A 163 -5.16 -2.29 25.10
N MET A 164 -5.76 -3.08 24.21
CA MET A 164 -5.24 -3.34 22.87
C MET A 164 -5.17 -2.05 22.03
N THR A 165 -6.20 -1.20 22.14
CA THR A 165 -6.26 0.09 21.43
C THR A 165 -5.12 1.00 21.89
N ILE A 166 -4.91 1.15 23.20
CA ILE A 166 -3.83 1.96 23.75
C ILE A 166 -2.46 1.43 23.29
N ALA A 167 -2.25 0.11 23.37
CA ALA A 167 -1.01 -0.52 22.93
C ALA A 167 -0.74 -0.32 21.43
N TYR A 168 -1.77 -0.42 20.59
CA TYR A 168 -1.68 -0.19 19.16
C TYR A 168 -1.25 1.24 18.82
N TRP A 169 -1.90 2.23 19.43
CA TRP A 169 -1.55 3.64 19.20
C TRP A 169 -0.17 4.00 19.77
N ALA A 170 0.22 3.43 20.91
CA ALA A 170 1.56 3.59 21.46
C ALA A 170 2.64 3.04 20.51
N LEU A 171 2.42 1.85 19.95
CA LEU A 171 3.34 1.25 18.97
C LEU A 171 3.42 2.09 17.69
N ALA A 172 2.28 2.55 17.17
CA ALA A 172 2.22 3.42 16.01
C ALA A 172 2.99 4.74 16.23
N PHE A 173 2.86 5.34 17.43
CA PHE A 173 3.61 6.52 17.81
C PHE A 173 5.12 6.27 17.85
N ILE A 174 5.55 5.14 18.42
CA ILE A 174 6.98 4.76 18.46
C ILE A 174 7.54 4.59 17.05
N ILE A 175 6.84 3.88 16.16
CA ILE A 175 7.29 3.67 14.78
C ILE A 175 7.35 5.00 14.02
N GLY A 176 6.31 5.82 14.13
CA GLY A 176 6.22 7.11 13.44
C GLY A 176 7.26 8.13 13.90
N SER A 177 7.58 8.17 15.20
CA SER A 177 8.60 9.08 15.76
C SER A 177 10.04 8.59 15.58
N SER A 178 10.22 7.32 15.23
CA SER A 178 11.55 6.73 15.02
C SER A 178 12.13 7.06 13.65
N ILE A 179 11.31 7.15 12.59
CA ILE A 179 11.77 7.29 11.20
C ILE A 179 11.53 8.72 10.69
N PRO A 180 12.61 9.48 10.41
CA PRO A 180 12.51 10.91 10.07
C PRO A 180 11.99 11.21 8.67
N ASN A 181 11.83 10.20 7.82
CA ASN A 181 11.41 10.36 6.42
C ASN A 181 10.13 9.55 6.15
N VAL A 182 9.01 10.27 6.02
CA VAL A 182 7.69 9.68 5.76
C VAL A 182 7.65 8.93 4.44
N SER A 183 8.32 9.43 3.40
CA SER A 183 8.35 8.75 2.08
C SER A 183 9.12 7.43 2.16
N ALA A 184 10.20 7.38 2.93
CA ALA A 184 10.94 6.13 3.10
C ALA A 184 10.10 5.08 3.87
N LEU A 185 9.39 5.51 4.93
CA LEU A 185 8.49 4.66 5.69
C LEU A 185 7.30 4.18 4.87
N SER A 186 6.60 5.06 4.16
CA SER A 186 5.45 4.68 3.33
C SER A 186 5.87 3.77 2.18
N GLY A 187 7.04 4.00 1.58
CA GLY A 187 7.60 3.12 0.56
C GLY A 187 7.91 1.72 1.09
N PHE A 188 8.42 1.62 2.32
CA PHE A 188 8.66 0.35 2.99
C PHE A 188 7.35 -0.42 3.25
N ILE A 189 6.33 0.26 3.80
CA ILE A 189 5.00 -0.31 4.05
C ILE A 189 4.34 -0.75 2.73
N ALA A 190 4.51 0.06 1.67
CA ALA A 190 3.98 -0.27 0.36
C ALA A 190 4.58 -1.55 -0.21
N ALA A 191 5.90 -1.71 -0.13
CA ALA A 191 6.60 -2.89 -0.60
C ALA A 191 6.27 -4.15 0.22
N LEU A 192 6.21 -4.03 1.55
CA LEU A 192 6.01 -5.15 2.46
C LEU A 192 4.56 -5.64 2.47
N CYS A 193 3.60 -4.72 2.56
CA CYS A 193 2.20 -5.05 2.78
C CYS A 193 1.37 -4.83 1.51
N ILE A 194 1.29 -3.60 1.02
CA ILE A 194 0.30 -3.23 -0.02
C ILE A 194 0.54 -3.98 -1.32
N LEU A 195 1.80 -4.03 -1.78
CA LEU A 195 2.20 -4.74 -2.98
C LEU A 195 1.88 -6.23 -2.85
N GLN A 196 2.12 -6.81 -1.68
CA GLN A 196 1.89 -8.22 -1.42
C GLN A 196 0.40 -8.60 -1.52
N PHE A 197 -0.50 -7.80 -0.94
CA PHE A 197 -1.94 -8.03 -0.99
C PHE A 197 -2.57 -7.77 -2.37
N THR A 198 -1.87 -7.07 -3.27
CA THR A 198 -2.40 -6.70 -4.58
C THR A 198 -1.81 -7.56 -5.71
N TYR A 199 -0.49 -7.72 -5.74
CA TYR A 199 0.25 -8.30 -6.86
C TYR A 199 0.88 -9.65 -6.56
N THR A 200 0.93 -10.07 -5.29
CA THR A 200 1.54 -11.35 -4.91
C THR A 200 0.49 -12.38 -4.52
N PHE A 201 -0.31 -12.12 -3.48
CA PHE A 201 -1.31 -13.09 -2.98
C PHE A 201 -2.44 -13.39 -3.98
N PRO A 202 -3.08 -12.40 -4.63
CA PRO A 202 -4.17 -12.71 -5.56
C PRO A 202 -3.71 -13.53 -6.78
N PRO A 203 -2.58 -13.23 -7.45
CA PRO A 203 -2.13 -14.05 -8.59
C PRO A 203 -1.74 -15.47 -8.21
N ILE A 204 -1.06 -15.70 -7.08
CA ILE A 204 -0.70 -17.07 -6.66
C ILE A 204 -1.94 -17.87 -6.23
N MET A 205 -2.91 -17.23 -5.57
CA MET A 205 -4.19 -17.86 -5.22
C MET A 205 -4.98 -18.21 -6.48
N SER A 206 -5.05 -17.30 -7.46
CA SER A 206 -5.70 -17.55 -8.74
C SER A 206 -5.02 -18.70 -9.50
N PHE A 207 -3.69 -18.69 -9.58
CA PHE A 207 -2.91 -19.79 -10.16
C PHE A 207 -3.20 -21.13 -9.47
N GLY A 208 -3.16 -21.16 -8.13
CA GLY A 208 -3.42 -22.36 -7.35
C GLY A 208 -4.85 -22.88 -7.52
N LEU A 209 -5.84 -21.99 -7.51
CA LEU A 209 -7.25 -22.34 -7.71
C LEU A 209 -7.50 -22.91 -9.11
N GLU A 210 -6.99 -22.25 -10.15
CA GLU A 210 -7.14 -22.73 -11.52
C GLU A 210 -6.42 -24.07 -11.73
N LEU A 211 -5.22 -24.23 -11.18
CA LEU A 211 -4.47 -25.48 -11.24
C LEU A 211 -5.23 -26.62 -10.57
N GLN A 212 -5.78 -26.39 -9.37
CA GLN A 212 -6.58 -27.38 -8.65
C GLN A 212 -7.89 -27.70 -9.37
N ARG A 213 -8.61 -26.67 -9.85
CA ARG A 213 -9.87 -26.82 -10.59
C ARG A 213 -9.68 -27.65 -11.85
N ASP A 214 -8.63 -27.38 -12.62
CA ASP A 214 -8.36 -28.10 -13.86
C ASP A 214 -7.80 -29.51 -13.62
N ALA A 215 -7.00 -29.70 -12.57
CA ALA A 215 -6.58 -31.04 -12.16
C ALA A 215 -7.76 -31.91 -11.69
N ALA A 216 -8.77 -31.30 -11.07
CA ALA A 216 -9.94 -31.95 -10.50
C ALA A 216 -11.07 -32.26 -11.51
N LYS A 217 -11.01 -31.77 -12.75
CA LYS A 217 -12.06 -31.97 -13.77
C LYS A 217 -12.44 -33.44 -14.07
N PHE A 218 -11.55 -34.38 -13.76
CA PHE A 218 -11.76 -35.81 -13.97
C PHE A 218 -11.77 -36.62 -12.66
N ASP A 219 -11.77 -35.95 -11.51
CA ASP A 219 -11.99 -36.58 -10.21
C ASP A 219 -13.52 -36.80 -10.06
N VAL A 220 -13.92 -37.99 -9.63
CA VAL A 220 -15.35 -38.31 -9.43
C VAL A 220 -15.75 -37.89 -8.02
N TYR A 221 -16.81 -37.09 -7.91
CA TYR A 221 -17.34 -36.59 -6.64
C TYR A 221 -18.65 -37.29 -6.31
N ASP A 222 -18.88 -37.53 -5.02
CA ASP A 222 -20.14 -38.04 -4.52
C ASP A 222 -21.13 -36.88 -4.43
N GLU A 223 -22.25 -36.96 -5.15
CA GLU A 223 -23.22 -35.86 -5.23
C GLU A 223 -23.89 -35.55 -3.88
N PHE A 224 -23.97 -36.54 -2.98
CA PHE A 224 -24.62 -36.40 -1.67
C PHE A 224 -23.69 -35.93 -0.54
N SER A 225 -22.40 -36.29 -0.58
CA SER A 225 -21.45 -36.00 0.51
C SER A 225 -20.42 -34.92 0.18
N GLY A 226 -20.32 -34.51 -1.09
CA GLY A 226 -19.32 -33.55 -1.55
C GLY A 226 -17.87 -34.05 -1.43
N ARG A 227 -17.67 -35.31 -1.05
CA ARG A 227 -16.36 -35.94 -0.92
C ARG A 227 -15.91 -36.51 -2.26
N VAL A 228 -14.60 -36.48 -2.51
CA VAL A 228 -14.01 -37.10 -3.70
C VAL A 228 -14.10 -38.62 -3.54
N VAL A 229 -14.85 -39.29 -4.41
CA VAL A 229 -15.06 -40.75 -4.40
C VAL A 229 -13.87 -41.46 -5.03
N THR A 230 -13.33 -40.90 -6.11
CA THR A 230 -12.18 -41.51 -6.80
C THR A 230 -11.25 -40.41 -7.31
N ARG A 231 -10.11 -40.25 -6.61
CA ARG A 231 -9.02 -39.38 -7.05
C ARG A 231 -8.13 -40.18 -7.99
N LYS A 232 -8.07 -39.77 -9.26
CA LYS A 232 -7.34 -40.54 -10.31
C LYS A 232 -5.81 -40.50 -10.13
N ASP A 233 -5.28 -39.40 -9.61
CA ASP A 233 -3.84 -39.17 -9.47
C ASP A 233 -3.50 -38.33 -8.22
N THR A 234 -2.34 -38.55 -7.62
CA THR A 234 -1.82 -37.73 -6.51
C THR A 234 -0.90 -36.61 -7.04
N TRP A 235 -0.67 -35.52 -6.29
CA TRP A 235 0.27 -34.44 -6.68
C TRP A 235 1.74 -34.89 -6.81
N TRP A 236 2.05 -36.10 -6.35
CA TRP A 236 3.32 -36.78 -6.63
C TRP A 236 3.43 -37.28 -8.08
N ASN A 237 2.30 -37.47 -8.78
CA ASN A 237 2.30 -37.91 -10.17
C ASN A 237 2.35 -36.72 -11.11
N LEU A 238 3.30 -36.74 -12.06
CA LEU A 238 3.45 -35.73 -13.11
C LEU A 238 2.21 -35.61 -14.01
N SER A 239 1.42 -36.69 -14.15
CA SER A 239 0.15 -36.71 -14.88
C SER A 239 -0.83 -35.65 -14.39
N ARG A 240 -0.85 -35.38 -13.08
CA ARG A 240 -1.74 -34.38 -12.46
C ARG A 240 -1.29 -32.95 -12.75
N TRP A 241 0.02 -32.70 -12.71
CA TRP A 241 0.61 -31.40 -13.05
C TRP A 241 0.39 -31.03 -14.52
N VAL A 242 0.65 -31.97 -15.43
CA VAL A 242 0.43 -31.75 -16.88
C VAL A 242 -1.05 -31.47 -17.16
N ARG A 243 -1.96 -32.21 -16.51
CA ARG A 243 -3.40 -32.00 -16.64
C ARG A 243 -3.85 -30.64 -16.10
N GLY A 244 -3.33 -30.26 -14.95
CA GLY A 244 -3.63 -28.97 -14.32
C GLY A 244 -3.07 -27.80 -15.13
N LEU A 245 -1.87 -27.90 -15.71
CA LEU A 245 -1.21 -26.77 -16.38
C LEU A 245 -1.61 -26.56 -17.84
N LYS A 246 -2.02 -27.62 -18.55
CA LYS A 246 -2.36 -27.57 -19.99
C LYS A 246 -3.52 -26.62 -20.35
N PRO A 247 -4.67 -26.64 -19.66
CA PRO A 247 -5.76 -25.71 -19.98
C PRO A 247 -5.39 -24.28 -19.56
N LEU A 248 -5.63 -23.32 -20.46
CA LEU A 248 -5.36 -21.88 -20.22
C LEU A 248 -3.94 -21.63 -19.68
N TRP A 249 -2.95 -22.38 -20.18
CA TRP A 249 -1.57 -22.32 -19.69
C TRP A 249 -0.98 -20.90 -19.69
N TYR A 250 -1.42 -20.05 -20.62
CA TYR A 250 -0.96 -18.66 -20.75
C TYR A 250 -1.44 -17.77 -19.58
N ILE A 251 -2.67 -17.95 -19.07
CA ILE A 251 -3.18 -17.21 -17.89
C ILE A 251 -2.40 -17.64 -16.65
N LYS A 252 -2.20 -18.95 -16.50
CA LYS A 252 -1.44 -19.52 -15.38
C LYS A 252 0.02 -19.06 -15.38
N LEU A 253 0.66 -19.11 -16.54
CA LEU A 253 2.02 -18.62 -16.71
C LEU A 253 2.08 -17.12 -16.40
N PHE A 254 1.14 -16.32 -16.92
CA PHE A 254 1.06 -14.90 -16.62
C PHE A 254 0.93 -14.63 -15.12
N ASN A 255 0.01 -15.30 -14.42
CA ASN A 255 -0.18 -15.14 -12.98
C ASN A 255 1.07 -15.56 -12.18
N PHE A 256 1.73 -16.63 -12.59
CA PHE A 256 2.97 -17.09 -11.94
C PHE A 256 4.14 -16.14 -12.17
N LEU A 257 4.32 -15.64 -13.40
CA LEU A 257 5.34 -14.64 -13.72
C LEU A 257 5.05 -13.31 -13.02
N LEU A 258 3.79 -12.90 -12.93
CA LEU A 258 3.37 -11.72 -12.18
C LEU A 258 3.71 -11.85 -10.70
N PHE A 259 3.44 -13.02 -10.09
CA PHE A 259 3.83 -13.33 -8.71
C PHE A 259 5.35 -13.20 -8.49
N LEU A 260 6.17 -13.79 -9.37
CA LEU A 260 7.63 -13.70 -9.27
C LEU A 260 8.13 -12.26 -9.44
N SER A 261 7.54 -11.53 -10.39
CA SER A 261 7.87 -10.13 -10.66
C SER A 261 7.47 -9.22 -9.49
N ALA A 262 6.32 -9.49 -8.87
CA ALA A 262 5.86 -8.79 -7.67
C ALA A 262 6.79 -9.05 -6.49
N LEU A 263 7.23 -10.29 -6.28
CA LEU A 263 8.18 -10.63 -5.22
C LEU A 263 9.54 -9.95 -5.42
N ALA A 264 10.04 -9.92 -6.66
CA ALA A 264 11.26 -9.19 -7.00
C ALA A 264 11.10 -7.67 -6.75
N THR A 265 9.96 -7.10 -7.13
CA THR A 265 9.65 -5.68 -6.91
C THR A 265 9.50 -5.36 -5.42
N ALA A 266 8.92 -6.26 -4.63
CA ALA A 266 8.84 -6.12 -3.17
C ALA A 266 10.24 -6.07 -2.54
N ALA A 267 11.13 -6.99 -2.93
CA ALA A 267 12.51 -7.02 -2.46
C ALA A 267 13.27 -5.74 -2.83
N LEU A 268 13.12 -5.27 -4.07
CA LEU A 268 13.70 -4.01 -4.54
C LEU A 268 13.13 -2.80 -3.79
N GLY A 269 11.81 -2.76 -3.55
CA GLY A 269 11.13 -1.69 -2.81
C GLY A 269 11.57 -1.62 -1.34
N MET A 270 11.72 -2.77 -0.69
CA MET A 270 12.28 -2.85 0.67
C MET A 270 13.73 -2.38 0.71
N TYR A 271 14.58 -2.86 -0.20
CA TYR A 271 15.96 -2.43 -0.34
C TYR A 271 16.06 -0.91 -0.52
N ALA A 272 15.30 -0.35 -1.47
CA ALA A 272 15.32 1.07 -1.78
C ALA A 272 14.88 1.93 -0.59
N SER A 273 13.88 1.48 0.16
CA SER A 273 13.38 2.18 1.33
C SER A 273 14.36 2.12 2.49
N ILE A 274 15.04 0.98 2.70
CA ILE A 274 16.09 0.84 3.71
C ILE A 274 17.27 1.76 3.41
N GLU A 275 17.73 1.82 2.15
CA GLU A 275 18.82 2.73 1.76
C GLU A 275 18.40 4.19 1.90
N ALA A 276 17.15 4.54 1.57
CA ALA A 276 16.62 5.88 1.81
C ALA A 276 16.59 6.25 3.30
N ILE A 277 16.21 5.33 4.19
CA ILE A 277 16.24 5.52 5.64
C ILE A 277 17.68 5.73 6.13
N LYS A 278 18.63 4.88 5.72
CA LYS A 278 20.06 5.03 6.07
C LYS A 278 20.62 6.38 5.62
N ALA A 279 20.29 6.80 4.40
CA ALA A 279 20.71 8.09 3.86
C ALA A 279 20.13 9.26 4.67
N ALA A 280 18.85 9.18 5.05
CA ALA A 280 18.20 10.20 5.88
C ALA A 280 18.86 10.32 7.27
N PHE A 281 19.18 9.20 7.92
CA PHE A 281 19.89 9.23 9.21
C PHE A 281 21.32 9.77 9.10
N LYS A 282 22.06 9.42 8.03
CA LYS A 282 23.42 9.95 7.81
C LYS A 282 23.44 11.46 7.58
N ALA A 283 22.41 12.00 6.93
CA ALA A 283 22.31 13.43 6.67
C ALA A 283 21.99 14.26 7.94
N GLY A 284 21.61 13.63 9.05
CA GLY A 284 21.48 14.30 10.35
C GLY A 284 20.28 15.25 10.48
N HIS A 285 19.35 15.26 9.52
CA HIS A 285 18.24 16.22 9.48
C HIS A 285 17.12 15.95 10.50
N ALA A 286 17.06 14.78 11.12
CA ALA A 286 16.19 14.52 12.27
C ALA A 286 16.67 13.30 13.08
N THR A 287 16.81 13.50 14.40
CA THR A 287 17.07 12.44 15.38
C THR A 287 15.76 11.74 15.74
N SER A 288 15.78 10.42 15.95
CA SER A 288 14.63 9.70 16.51
C SER A 288 14.18 10.38 17.80
N PHE A 289 12.87 10.63 17.94
CA PHE A 289 12.27 11.38 19.07
C PHE A 289 12.71 12.85 19.22
N GLY A 290 13.13 13.51 18.13
CA GLY A 290 13.41 14.95 18.16
C GLY A 290 12.15 15.82 18.10
N CYS A 291 12.14 16.94 18.83
CA CYS A 291 11.12 17.99 18.70
C CYS A 291 11.41 18.98 17.55
N ILE A 292 12.53 18.79 16.85
CA ILE A 292 12.93 19.61 15.71
C ILE A 292 12.21 19.05 14.48
N PRO A 293 11.38 19.84 13.77
CA PRO A 293 10.65 19.35 12.61
C PRO A 293 11.62 18.85 11.55
N SER A 294 11.36 17.65 11.01
CA SER A 294 11.99 17.17 9.78
C SER A 294 11.53 18.08 8.64
N VAL A 295 12.41 18.97 8.20
CA VAL A 295 12.17 19.88 7.08
C VAL A 295 12.20 19.16 5.74
#